data_AF-A0AAV0CDF2-F1
#
_entry.id   AF-A0AAV0CDF2-F1
#
_cell.length_a   1.000
_cell.length_b   1.000
_cell.length_c   1.000
_cell.angle_alpha   90.00
_cell.angle_beta   90.00
_cell.angle_gamma   90.00
#
_symmetry.space_group_name_H-M   'P 1'
#
loop_
_entity.id
_entity.type
_entity.pdbx_description
1 polymer ?
#
loop_
_entity_poly.entity_id
_entity_poly.type
_entity_poly.pdbx_seq_one_letter_code
_entity_poly.pdbx_strand_id
1 'polypeptide(L)'
;MPAATSALASHHSSFVVIPSFPPSSLKPHSRFIIDSFPKCQPLFFLTLRQAATTSRKSSILPLPSALSVPEAPGLPANAFSVQPKIDKSGRFCSPRAARELALMTLYASCLEGSDPVRLFEKRLNLRRERGYEFDKEWLMKYNHMSFGGPPVTAETLEEADRHELNDEKESEAEAEVLSAPPKLVYSKLILRFTRKLLDAVSQNWDNHVLVIDKVAPHNWKSEPAGRILEFSILHLAMAEIAVLGTRHQIVINEAVDLAKRFCDGAAPRIINGCLRTFVKDLGPIVAADQVVMDST
;
A
#
# COMPACT_ATOMS: atom_id res chain seq x y z
N MET A 1 -71.40 -8.69 17.04
CA MET A 1 -70.55 -7.59 16.56
C MET A 1 -69.39 -7.45 17.54
N PRO A 2 -68.16 -7.29 17.02
CA PRO A 2 -66.97 -8.11 17.30
C PRO A 2 -65.99 -7.38 18.25
N ALA A 3 -64.75 -7.74 18.58
CA ALA A 3 -63.71 -8.69 18.18
C ALA A 3 -62.81 -8.88 19.46
N ALA A 4 -61.89 -9.80 19.63
CA ALA A 4 -60.83 -10.18 18.72
C ALA A 4 -60.21 -11.54 19.08
N THR A 5 -59.81 -12.19 18.00
CA THR A 5 -59.11 -13.44 17.79
C THR A 5 -57.65 -13.38 18.29
N SER A 6 -57.14 -14.47 18.86
CA SER A 6 -55.71 -14.79 18.80
C SER A 6 -55.55 -16.25 18.34
N ALA A 7 -55.16 -16.38 17.07
CA ALA A 7 -54.85 -17.65 16.44
C ALA A 7 -53.35 -17.93 16.58
N LEU A 8 -53.04 -19.16 16.99
CA LEU A 8 -51.72 -19.77 17.03
C LEU A 8 -51.10 -19.76 15.62
N ALA A 9 -49.92 -19.14 15.46
CA ALA A 9 -49.11 -19.25 14.25
C ALA A 9 -47.88 -20.12 14.56
N SER A 10 -47.88 -21.31 13.97
CA SER A 10 -46.78 -22.26 13.90
C SER A 10 -45.68 -21.75 12.97
N HIS A 11 -44.48 -21.51 13.50
CA HIS A 11 -43.30 -21.28 12.67
C HIS A 11 -42.56 -22.59 12.43
N HIS A 12 -42.61 -23.06 11.18
CA HIS A 12 -41.78 -24.13 10.66
C HIS A 12 -40.31 -23.68 10.64
N SER A 13 -39.49 -24.38 11.43
CA SER A 13 -38.03 -24.29 11.40
C SER A 13 -37.52 -25.21 10.28
N SER A 14 -37.02 -24.61 9.20
CA SER A 14 -36.38 -25.32 8.09
C SER A 14 -34.95 -25.69 8.49
N PHE A 15 -34.78 -26.91 9.00
CA PHE A 15 -33.48 -27.52 9.25
C PHE A 15 -32.77 -27.80 7.90
N VAL A 16 -31.71 -27.06 7.59
CA VAL A 16 -30.81 -27.41 6.48
C VAL A 16 -29.81 -28.43 7.00
N VAL A 17 -29.98 -29.68 6.55
CA VAL A 17 -29.07 -30.80 6.83
C VAL A 17 -27.81 -30.63 5.99
N ILE A 18 -26.67 -30.34 6.64
CA ILE A 18 -25.34 -30.39 6.01
C ILE A 18 -24.80 -31.82 6.22
N PRO A 19 -24.40 -32.54 5.16
CA PRO A 19 -23.85 -33.90 5.30
C PRO A 19 -22.44 -33.84 5.90
N SER A 20 -22.22 -34.65 6.92
CA SER A 20 -20.94 -34.87 7.59
C SER A 20 -20.09 -35.88 6.80
N PHE A 21 -18.88 -35.46 6.43
CA PHE A 21 -17.83 -36.33 5.90
C PHE A 21 -16.73 -36.57 6.96
N PRO A 22 -16.04 -37.73 6.94
CA PRO A 22 -15.19 -38.18 8.05
C PRO A 22 -13.84 -37.46 8.09
N PRO A 23 -13.14 -37.44 9.26
CA PRO A 23 -11.89 -36.72 9.39
C PRO A 23 -10.73 -37.57 8.87
N SER A 24 -10.27 -37.31 7.63
CA SER A 24 -8.98 -37.80 7.17
C SER A 24 -7.88 -36.80 7.50
N SER A 25 -6.98 -37.23 8.39
CA SER A 25 -5.75 -36.57 8.83
C SER A 25 -4.89 -36.07 7.65
N LEU A 26 -4.82 -34.74 7.48
CA LEU A 26 -3.78 -34.08 6.71
C LEU A 26 -3.41 -32.76 7.39
N LYS A 27 -2.11 -32.63 7.70
CA LYS A 27 -1.45 -31.48 8.33
C LYS A 27 -1.74 -30.19 7.54
N PRO A 28 -2.03 -29.04 8.17
CA PRO A 28 -2.23 -27.80 7.44
C PRO A 28 -0.87 -27.17 7.11
N HIS A 29 -0.36 -27.42 5.91
CA HIS A 29 0.62 -26.52 5.32
C HIS A 29 -0.11 -25.26 4.86
N SER A 30 0.14 -24.16 5.56
CA SER A 30 -0.27 -22.79 5.21
C SER A 30 0.25 -22.42 3.82
N ARG A 31 -0.57 -22.63 2.78
CA ARG A 31 -0.32 -22.12 1.42
C ARG A 31 -1.42 -21.13 1.06
N PHE A 32 -1.24 -19.88 1.48
CA PHE A 32 -1.76 -18.73 0.73
C PHE A 32 -0.55 -18.11 0.03
N ILE A 33 -0.09 -18.81 -0.99
CA ILE A 33 0.65 -18.19 -2.09
C ILE A 33 -0.45 -17.96 -3.11
N ILE A 34 -0.82 -16.70 -3.36
CA ILE A 34 -1.59 -16.37 -4.55
C ILE A 34 -0.73 -16.87 -5.71
N ASP A 35 -1.18 -17.93 -6.38
CA ASP A 35 -0.51 -18.50 -7.54
C ASP A 35 -0.17 -17.35 -8.50
N SER A 36 1.07 -17.35 -8.97
CA SER A 36 1.67 -16.34 -9.83
C SER A 36 0.65 -15.68 -10.75
N PHE A 37 0.62 -14.34 -10.80
CA PHE A 37 -0.25 -13.62 -11.72
C PHE A 37 -0.10 -14.20 -13.13
N PRO A 38 -1.21 -14.44 -13.87
CA PRO A 38 -1.13 -15.02 -15.20
C PRO A 38 -0.26 -14.14 -16.10
N LYS A 39 0.95 -14.62 -16.41
CA LYS A 39 1.91 -13.95 -17.30
C LYS A 39 1.29 -13.88 -18.71
N CYS A 40 0.80 -12.71 -19.12
CA CYS A 40 0.50 -12.46 -20.53
C CYS A 40 1.82 -12.35 -21.30
N GLN A 41 2.11 -13.34 -22.14
CA GLN A 41 3.20 -13.23 -23.12
C GLN A 41 2.81 -12.24 -24.23
N PRO A 42 3.63 -11.22 -24.53
CA PRO A 42 3.47 -10.50 -25.78
C PRO A 42 4.20 -11.27 -26.88
N LEU A 43 3.44 -11.90 -27.77
CA LEU A 43 3.96 -12.38 -29.05
C LEU A 43 4.06 -11.21 -30.05
N PHE A 44 5.20 -11.19 -30.74
CA PHE A 44 5.58 -10.46 -31.96
C PHE A 44 6.18 -9.05 -31.85
N PHE A 45 7.51 -9.07 -32.02
CA PHE A 45 8.37 -8.14 -32.75
C PHE A 45 7.69 -7.26 -33.80
N LEU A 46 7.89 -5.95 -33.67
CA LEU A 46 8.16 -5.07 -34.81
C LEU A 46 9.31 -4.13 -34.42
N THR A 47 10.43 -4.33 -35.09
CA THR A 47 11.60 -3.47 -35.05
C THR A 47 11.28 -2.09 -35.61
N LEU A 48 11.54 -1.03 -34.84
CA LEU A 48 11.71 0.30 -35.40
C LEU A 48 13.05 0.88 -34.97
N ARG A 49 13.97 0.89 -35.94
CA ARG A 49 15.23 1.63 -35.96
C ARG A 49 14.94 3.13 -35.90
N GLN A 50 15.75 3.85 -35.13
CA GLN A 50 16.35 5.19 -35.36
C GLN A 50 16.65 5.82 -33.99
N ALA A 51 17.69 6.61 -33.77
CA ALA A 51 18.94 6.93 -34.45
C ALA A 51 19.76 7.69 -33.38
N ALA A 52 21.08 7.55 -33.42
CA ALA A 52 21.98 8.23 -32.52
C ALA A 52 22.05 9.73 -32.83
N THR A 53 22.03 10.57 -31.79
CA THR A 53 22.62 11.92 -31.84
C THR A 53 23.36 12.19 -30.54
N THR A 54 24.65 12.45 -30.70
CA THR A 54 25.63 12.87 -29.71
C THR A 54 25.37 14.32 -29.27
N SER A 55 25.57 14.63 -27.99
CA SER A 55 26.25 15.87 -27.56
C SER A 55 26.53 15.85 -26.05
N ARG A 56 27.51 16.65 -25.66
CA ARG A 56 28.43 16.52 -24.52
C ARG A 56 28.26 17.72 -23.57
N LYS A 57 28.71 17.55 -22.32
CA LYS A 57 29.27 18.54 -21.35
C LYS A 57 28.33 19.28 -20.36
N SER A 58 28.40 18.81 -19.10
CA SER A 58 28.95 19.44 -17.87
C SER A 58 28.62 20.90 -17.46
N SER A 59 28.10 21.03 -16.22
CA SER A 59 28.34 22.09 -15.20
C SER A 59 27.53 21.67 -13.95
N ILE A 60 28.03 21.31 -12.75
CA ILE A 60 28.91 21.88 -11.71
C ILE A 60 28.44 23.22 -11.10
N LEU A 61 28.13 23.15 -9.78
CA LEU A 61 28.05 24.17 -8.71
C LEU A 61 26.69 24.84 -8.40
N PRO A 62 26.45 25.36 -7.16
CA PRO A 62 26.83 24.80 -5.85
C PRO A 62 25.72 24.89 -4.76
N LEU A 63 25.99 24.17 -3.68
CA LEU A 63 25.39 24.20 -2.33
C LEU A 63 25.49 25.59 -1.66
N PRO A 64 24.53 26.00 -0.80
CA PRO A 64 24.80 26.97 0.26
C PRO A 64 24.82 26.30 1.64
N SER A 65 25.86 26.66 2.38
CA SER A 65 26.19 26.27 3.75
C SER A 65 25.09 26.57 4.76
N ALA A 66 24.90 25.64 5.69
CA ALA A 66 24.13 25.82 6.92
C ALA A 66 24.87 26.75 7.89
N LEU A 67 24.22 27.83 8.31
CA LEU A 67 24.63 28.70 9.40
C LEU A 67 23.98 28.20 10.70
N SER A 68 24.84 27.90 11.67
CA SER A 68 24.53 27.55 13.05
C SER A 68 24.27 28.79 13.90
N VAL A 69 23.15 28.84 14.64
CA VAL A 69 22.99 29.60 15.91
C VAL A 69 21.83 28.97 16.73
N PRO A 70 21.69 29.22 18.05
CA PRO A 70 21.78 28.19 19.09
C PRO A 70 20.44 27.88 19.78
N GLU A 71 20.50 26.82 20.58
CA GLU A 71 19.45 26.25 21.41
C GLU A 71 19.12 27.13 22.64
N ALA A 72 17.82 27.39 22.89
CA ALA A 72 17.27 27.79 24.18
C ALA A 72 15.76 27.42 24.26
N PRO A 73 15.20 27.17 25.46
CA PRO A 73 14.31 26.04 25.70
C PRO A 73 12.83 26.42 25.95
N GLY A 74 11.95 25.43 25.72
CA GLY A 74 10.64 25.34 26.37
C GLY A 74 9.44 25.86 25.57
N LEU A 75 8.91 25.04 24.66
CA LEU A 75 7.49 25.05 24.25
C LEU A 75 7.10 23.63 23.81
N PRO A 76 5.84 23.20 24.09
CA PRO A 76 5.40 21.83 23.84
C PRO A 76 5.52 21.49 22.35
N ALA A 77 5.96 20.26 22.08
CA ALA A 77 6.20 19.73 20.75
C ALA A 77 5.00 20.01 19.84
N ASN A 78 5.15 21.00 18.95
CA ASN A 78 4.22 21.27 17.88
C ASN A 78 4.00 19.96 17.13
N ALA A 79 2.76 19.47 17.11
CA ALA A 79 2.30 18.61 16.05
C ALA A 79 2.60 19.34 14.74
N PHE A 80 3.68 18.98 14.06
CA PHE A 80 3.96 19.49 12.73
C PHE A 80 2.72 19.18 11.90
N SER A 81 1.94 20.20 11.56
CA SER A 81 0.82 20.06 10.65
C SER A 81 1.40 19.72 9.27
N VAL A 82 1.63 18.43 9.01
CA VAL A 82 2.12 17.93 7.73
C VAL A 82 0.97 18.08 6.75
N GLN A 83 0.81 19.27 6.18
CA GLN A 83 -0.19 19.50 5.16
C GLN A 83 0.12 18.64 3.93
N PRO A 84 -0.91 18.15 3.22
CA PRO A 84 -0.69 17.30 2.06
C PRO A 84 0.06 18.06 0.97
N LYS A 85 1.10 17.42 0.39
CA LYS A 85 1.88 18.05 -0.67
C LYS A 85 1.10 18.04 -1.98
N ILE A 86 0.39 19.13 -2.22
CA ILE A 86 -0.48 19.35 -3.38
C ILE A 86 0.24 20.23 -4.41
N ASP A 87 0.05 19.94 -5.70
CA ASP A 87 0.59 20.73 -6.80
C ASP A 87 -0.27 21.99 -7.11
N LYS A 88 0.21 22.85 -8.01
CA LYS A 88 -0.53 24.06 -8.43
C LYS A 88 -1.90 23.76 -9.07
N SER A 89 -2.14 22.52 -9.50
CA SER A 89 -3.42 22.08 -10.07
C SER A 89 -4.40 21.53 -9.04
N GLY A 90 -3.97 21.44 -7.77
CA GLY A 90 -4.75 20.87 -6.69
C GLY A 90 -4.72 19.35 -6.67
N ARG A 91 -3.58 18.70 -6.95
CA ARG A 91 -3.44 17.23 -6.93
C ARG A 91 -2.25 16.76 -6.10
N PHE A 92 -2.31 15.55 -5.57
CA PHE A 92 -1.17 14.97 -4.86
C PHE A 92 0.04 14.78 -5.77
N CYS A 93 1.20 15.21 -5.24
CA CYS A 93 2.47 15.18 -5.96
C CYS A 93 3.63 14.61 -5.14
N SER A 94 3.37 14.05 -3.95
CA SER A 94 4.41 13.42 -3.12
C SER A 94 4.69 11.97 -3.55
N PRO A 95 5.94 11.49 -3.48
CA PRO A 95 6.26 10.07 -3.65
C PRO A 95 5.49 9.17 -2.68
N ARG A 96 5.22 9.65 -1.46
CA ARG A 96 4.36 8.99 -0.46
C ARG A 96 2.99 8.65 -1.03
N ALA A 97 2.32 9.61 -1.66
CA ALA A 97 1.02 9.42 -2.27
C ALA A 97 1.04 8.35 -3.37
N ALA A 98 2.15 8.22 -4.12
CA ALA A 98 2.31 7.15 -5.11
C ALA A 98 2.43 5.76 -4.47
N ARG A 99 3.19 5.64 -3.38
CA ARG A 99 3.36 4.36 -2.67
C ARG A 99 2.05 3.88 -2.08
N GLU A 100 1.28 4.80 -1.52
CA GLU A 100 -0.03 4.52 -0.97
C GLU A 100 -1.04 4.11 -2.04
N LEU A 101 -1.10 4.84 -3.16
CA LEU A 101 -1.94 4.47 -4.30
C LEU A 101 -1.55 3.09 -4.86
N ALA A 102 -0.24 2.81 -4.93
CA ALA A 102 0.27 1.51 -5.34
C ALA A 102 -0.13 0.42 -4.35
N LEU A 103 0.01 0.66 -3.04
CA LEU A 103 -0.37 -0.28 -1.99
C LEU A 103 -1.87 -0.61 -2.05
N MET A 104 -2.73 0.41 -2.14
CA MET A 104 -4.19 0.20 -2.22
C MET A 104 -4.58 -0.56 -3.49
N THR A 105 -3.90 -0.30 -4.61
CA THR A 105 -4.14 -1.02 -5.86
C THR A 105 -3.67 -2.46 -5.78
N LEU A 106 -2.51 -2.70 -5.18
CA LEU A 106 -1.95 -4.04 -4.97
C LEU A 106 -2.82 -4.87 -4.02
N TYR A 107 -3.25 -4.26 -2.92
CA TYR A 107 -4.16 -4.90 -1.97
C TYR A 107 -5.48 -5.31 -2.66
N ALA A 108 -6.11 -4.38 -3.40
CA ALA A 108 -7.31 -4.68 -4.16
C ALA A 108 -7.10 -5.77 -5.22
N SER A 109 -5.95 -5.79 -5.90
CA SER A 109 -5.65 -6.81 -6.91
C SER A 109 -5.43 -8.19 -6.28
N CYS A 110 -4.86 -8.26 -5.07
CA CYS A 110 -4.76 -9.49 -4.29
C CYS A 110 -6.15 -10.02 -3.86
N LEU A 111 -7.09 -9.13 -3.50
CA LEU A 111 -8.46 -9.51 -3.17
C LEU A 111 -9.25 -9.98 -4.41
N GLU A 112 -9.07 -9.32 -5.56
CA GLU A 112 -9.72 -9.68 -6.82
C GLU A 112 -9.06 -10.87 -7.54
N GLY A 113 -7.84 -11.26 -7.14
CA GLY A 113 -7.03 -12.25 -7.85
C GLY A 113 -6.62 -11.80 -9.26
N SER A 114 -6.42 -10.49 -9.47
CA SER A 114 -6.11 -9.90 -10.78
C SER A 114 -4.73 -9.25 -10.83
N ASP A 115 -4.20 -9.04 -12.03
CA ASP A 115 -2.93 -8.34 -12.22
C ASP A 115 -3.00 -6.87 -11.74
N PRO A 116 -2.12 -6.42 -10.84
CA PRO A 116 -2.18 -5.07 -10.27
C PRO A 116 -2.02 -3.97 -11.31
N VAL A 117 -1.22 -4.19 -12.35
CA VAL A 117 -1.01 -3.21 -13.42
C VAL A 117 -2.29 -3.04 -14.24
N ARG A 118 -2.93 -4.15 -14.60
CA ARG A 118 -4.22 -4.16 -15.30
C ARG A 118 -5.33 -3.54 -14.46
N LEU A 119 -5.39 -3.82 -13.15
CA LEU A 119 -6.37 -3.21 -12.26
C LEU A 119 -6.17 -1.68 -12.19
N PHE A 120 -4.92 -1.23 -12.07
CA PHE A 120 -4.58 0.18 -12.09
C PHE A 120 -5.04 0.87 -13.38
N GLU A 121 -4.78 0.25 -14.53
CA GLU A 121 -5.21 0.75 -15.84
C GLU A 121 -6.72 0.86 -15.98
N LYS A 122 -7.42 -0.17 -15.53
CA LYS A 122 -8.89 -0.16 -15.46
C LYS A 122 -9.34 1.04 -14.63
N ARG A 123 -8.83 1.21 -13.42
CA ARG A 123 -9.17 2.35 -12.53
C ARG A 123 -8.86 3.72 -13.15
N LEU A 124 -7.77 3.85 -13.90
CA LEU A 124 -7.43 5.09 -14.61
C LEU A 124 -8.41 5.43 -15.73
N ASN A 125 -9.05 4.43 -16.33
CA ASN A 125 -9.95 4.59 -17.47
C ASN A 125 -11.42 4.62 -17.07
N LEU A 126 -11.76 4.26 -15.82
CA LEU A 126 -13.09 4.44 -15.27
C LEU A 126 -13.47 5.92 -15.30
N ARG A 127 -14.62 6.20 -15.91
CA ARG A 127 -15.30 7.49 -15.82
C ARG A 127 -16.42 7.35 -14.81
N ARG A 128 -16.51 8.27 -13.85
CA ARG A 128 -17.70 8.44 -13.01
C ARG A 128 -18.88 8.90 -13.90
N GLU A 129 -20.06 8.95 -13.29
CA GLU A 129 -21.29 9.45 -13.91
C GLU A 129 -21.08 10.82 -14.58
N ARG A 130 -21.85 11.07 -15.64
CA ARG A 130 -21.77 12.34 -16.38
C ARG A 130 -22.14 13.48 -15.42
N GLY A 131 -21.20 14.38 -15.17
CA GLY A 131 -21.38 15.53 -14.27
C GLY A 131 -20.74 15.38 -12.89
N TYR A 132 -20.08 14.25 -12.58
CA TYR A 132 -19.31 14.13 -11.34
C TYR A 132 -18.14 15.12 -11.35
N GLU A 133 -18.14 16.03 -10.39
CA GLU A 133 -17.04 16.94 -10.09
C GLU A 133 -16.45 16.56 -8.73
N PHE A 134 -15.14 16.40 -8.69
CA PHE A 134 -14.44 16.05 -7.45
C PHE A 134 -14.15 17.31 -6.66
N ASP A 135 -14.71 17.39 -5.45
CA ASP A 135 -14.45 18.48 -4.53
C ASP A 135 -13.01 18.40 -3.99
N LYS A 136 -12.25 19.46 -4.21
CA LYS A 136 -10.83 19.53 -3.84
C LYS A 136 -10.62 19.77 -2.35
N GLU A 137 -11.66 20.20 -1.61
CA GLU A 137 -11.56 20.39 -0.16
C GLU A 137 -11.19 19.09 0.57
N TRP A 138 -11.63 17.95 0.04
CA TRP A 138 -11.25 16.63 0.55
C TRP A 138 -9.74 16.40 0.54
N LEU A 139 -9.02 16.94 -0.45
CA LEU A 139 -7.56 16.80 -0.52
C LEU A 139 -6.84 17.59 0.57
N MET A 140 -7.46 18.66 1.09
CA MET A 140 -6.87 19.44 2.18
C MET A 140 -7.07 18.74 3.53
N LYS A 141 -8.14 17.96 3.67
CA LYS A 141 -8.45 17.17 4.87
C LYS A 141 -7.64 15.86 4.92
N TYR A 142 -7.36 15.27 3.76
CA TYR A 142 -6.71 13.96 3.66
C TYR A 142 -5.23 14.00 4.06
N ASN A 143 -4.86 13.33 5.15
CA ASN A 143 -3.49 13.32 5.66
C ASN A 143 -2.78 11.99 5.36
N HIS A 144 -1.73 12.04 4.52
CA HIS A 144 -0.90 10.86 4.21
C HIS A 144 -0.08 10.31 5.39
N MET A 145 0.01 11.07 6.48
CA MET A 145 0.81 10.81 7.67
C MET A 145 -0.06 10.73 8.94
N SER A 146 -1.37 10.48 8.81
CA SER A 146 -2.17 10.05 9.96
C SER A 146 -1.71 8.65 10.36
N PHE A 147 -1.25 8.49 11.60
CA PHE A 147 -0.90 7.20 12.18
C PHE A 147 -1.91 6.88 13.26
N GLY A 148 -2.32 5.60 13.35
CA GLY A 148 -3.07 5.11 14.50
C GLY A 148 -2.28 5.42 15.77
N GLY A 149 -2.82 6.29 16.61
CA GLY A 149 -2.21 6.64 17.88
C GLY A 149 -2.27 5.47 18.86
N PRO A 150 -1.73 5.64 20.09
CA PRO A 150 -2.05 4.74 21.19
C PRO A 150 -3.57 4.63 21.36
N PRO A 151 -4.08 3.48 21.84
CA PRO A 151 -5.50 3.32 22.15
C PRO A 151 -5.99 4.50 23.00
N VAL A 152 -7.01 5.20 22.51
CA VAL A 152 -7.58 6.35 23.20
C VAL A 152 -8.59 5.85 24.23
N THR A 153 -8.43 6.28 25.49
CA THR A 153 -9.38 6.00 26.55
C THR A 153 -10.24 7.23 26.77
N ALA A 154 -11.56 7.08 26.72
CA ALA A 154 -12.50 8.13 27.08
C ALA A 154 -12.89 8.01 28.55
N GLU A 155 -12.84 9.11 29.30
CA GLU A 155 -13.29 9.13 30.71
C GLU A 155 -14.81 9.33 30.81
N THR A 156 -15.41 9.94 29.80
CA THR A 156 -16.83 10.27 29.73
C THR A 156 -17.45 9.75 28.43
N LEU A 157 -18.76 9.51 28.46
CA LEU A 157 -19.50 9.09 27.27
C LEU A 157 -19.46 10.17 26.16
N GLU A 158 -19.56 11.45 26.53
CA GLU A 158 -19.45 12.57 25.57
C GLU A 158 -18.08 12.66 24.89
N GLU A 159 -17.02 12.25 25.59
CA GLU A 159 -15.69 12.16 24.99
C GLU A 159 -15.58 10.99 24.02
N ALA A 160 -16.12 9.83 24.37
CA ALA A 160 -16.18 8.68 23.48
C ALA A 160 -16.93 9.02 22.18
N ASP A 161 -18.12 9.62 22.30
CA ASP A 161 -18.95 10.04 21.16
C ASP A 161 -18.19 11.05 20.26
N ARG A 162 -17.40 11.95 20.86
CA ARG A 162 -16.58 12.91 20.11
C ARG A 162 -15.43 12.24 19.36
N HIS A 163 -14.82 11.20 19.92
CA HIS A 163 -13.79 10.42 19.22
C HIS A 163 -14.38 9.67 18.04
N GLU A 164 -15.48 8.96 18.25
CA GLU A 164 -16.18 8.23 17.18
C GLU A 164 -16.58 9.16 16.03
N LEU A 165 -17.16 10.32 16.34
CA LEU A 165 -17.56 11.30 15.33
C LEU A 165 -16.36 11.87 14.53
N ASN A 166 -15.19 12.01 15.16
CA ASN A 166 -13.98 12.44 14.45
C ASN A 166 -13.45 11.33 13.54
N ASP A 167 -13.42 10.09 14.02
CA ASP A 167 -12.99 8.93 13.23
C ASP A 167 -13.91 8.70 12.01
N GLU A 168 -15.22 8.90 12.17
CA GLU A 168 -16.19 8.88 11.08
C GLU A 168 -15.89 9.95 10.03
N LYS A 169 -15.64 11.20 10.45
CA LYS A 169 -15.29 12.30 9.53
C LYS A 169 -13.98 12.04 8.78
N GLU A 170 -12.97 11.49 9.46
CA GLU A 170 -11.72 11.11 8.82
C GLU A 170 -11.96 10.00 7.80
N SER A 171 -12.72 8.97 8.18
CA SER A 171 -13.09 7.85 7.31
C SER A 171 -13.87 8.29 6.07
N GLU A 172 -14.79 9.24 6.21
CA GLU A 172 -15.53 9.85 5.09
C GLU A 172 -14.60 10.56 4.11
N ALA A 173 -13.65 11.36 4.63
CA ALA A 173 -12.68 12.05 3.80
C ALA A 173 -11.76 11.05 3.05
N GLU A 174 -11.34 9.98 3.73
CA GLU A 174 -10.54 8.93 3.10
C GLU A 174 -11.31 8.18 2.01
N ALA A 175 -12.57 7.81 2.28
CA ALA A 175 -13.43 7.11 1.33
C ALA A 175 -13.67 7.93 0.05
N GLU A 176 -13.90 9.23 0.18
CA GLU A 176 -14.11 10.09 -0.99
C GLU A 176 -12.83 10.20 -1.85
N VAL A 177 -11.67 10.42 -1.22
CA VAL A 177 -10.38 10.54 -1.92
C VAL A 177 -9.97 9.22 -2.59
N LEU A 178 -10.13 8.08 -1.91
CA LEU A 178 -9.71 6.77 -2.42
C LEU A 178 -10.67 6.20 -3.48
N SER A 179 -11.95 6.57 -3.42
CA SER A 179 -12.95 6.16 -4.43
C SER A 179 -12.93 7.04 -5.68
N ALA A 180 -12.41 8.27 -5.57
CA ALA A 180 -12.33 9.18 -6.69
C ALA A 180 -11.43 8.64 -7.83
N PRO A 181 -11.76 8.96 -9.11
CA PRO A 181 -10.91 8.60 -10.24
C PRO A 181 -9.47 9.12 -10.04
N PRO A 182 -8.43 8.26 -10.13
CA PRO A 182 -7.06 8.68 -9.78
C PRO A 182 -6.53 9.87 -10.60
N LYS A 183 -7.06 10.08 -11.82
CA LYS A 183 -6.71 11.24 -12.68
C LYS A 183 -7.16 12.59 -12.12
N LEU A 184 -8.11 12.62 -11.19
CA LEU A 184 -8.59 13.83 -10.54
C LEU A 184 -7.77 14.14 -9.27
N VAL A 185 -7.40 13.09 -8.53
CA VAL A 185 -6.71 13.19 -7.24
C VAL A 185 -5.19 13.34 -7.38
N TYR A 186 -4.58 12.63 -8.32
CA TYR A 186 -3.12 12.52 -8.43
C TYR A 186 -2.57 13.21 -9.68
N SER A 187 -1.38 13.79 -9.54
CA SER A 187 -0.64 14.39 -10.66
C SER A 187 -0.13 13.31 -11.63
N LYS A 188 0.12 13.69 -12.89
CA LYS A 188 0.63 12.76 -13.92
C LYS A 188 1.95 12.08 -13.52
N LEU A 189 2.82 12.78 -12.80
CA LEU A 189 4.09 12.23 -12.31
C LEU A 189 3.85 11.10 -11.30
N ILE A 190 2.90 11.28 -10.39
CA ILE A 190 2.52 10.28 -9.40
C ILE A 190 1.87 9.07 -10.03
N LEU A 191 0.97 9.26 -11.01
CA LEU A 191 0.38 8.14 -11.74
C LEU A 191 1.43 7.31 -12.49
N ARG A 192 2.43 7.97 -13.09
CA ARG A 192 3.57 7.28 -13.75
C ARG A 192 4.44 6.53 -12.74
N PHE A 193 4.71 7.13 -11.58
CA PHE A 193 5.51 6.49 -10.55
C PHE A 193 4.80 5.29 -9.93
N THR A 194 3.50 5.42 -9.65
CA THR A 194 2.63 4.33 -9.18
C THR A 194 2.67 3.14 -10.13
N ARG A 195 2.50 3.39 -11.44
CA ARG A 195 2.62 2.33 -12.45
C ARG A 195 3.98 1.62 -12.39
N LYS A 196 5.08 2.38 -12.34
CA LYS A 196 6.44 1.81 -12.23
C LYS A 196 6.60 0.91 -11.00
N LEU A 197 6.01 1.30 -9.86
CA LEU A 197 6.02 0.47 -8.65
C LEU A 197 5.26 -0.84 -8.87
N LEU A 198 4.06 -0.79 -9.46
CA LEU A 198 3.24 -1.98 -9.74
C LEU A 198 3.90 -2.91 -10.77
N ASP A 199 4.52 -2.35 -11.81
CA ASP A 199 5.29 -3.11 -12.79
C ASP A 199 6.47 -3.83 -12.13
N ALA A 200 7.22 -3.12 -11.27
CA ALA A 200 8.35 -3.69 -10.51
C ALA A 200 7.91 -4.82 -9.57
N VAL A 201 6.77 -4.66 -8.90
CA VAL A 201 6.17 -5.70 -8.06
C VAL A 201 5.82 -6.93 -8.90
N SER A 202 5.16 -6.73 -10.04
CA SER A 202 4.70 -7.82 -10.91
C SER A 202 5.87 -8.60 -11.52
N GLN A 203 6.95 -7.91 -11.90
CA GLN A 203 8.15 -8.54 -12.48
C GLN A 203 8.87 -9.47 -11.51
N ASN A 204 8.88 -9.14 -10.22
CA ASN A 204 9.67 -9.87 -9.22
C ASN A 204 8.80 -10.54 -8.13
N TRP A 205 7.50 -10.72 -8.39
CA TRP A 205 6.53 -11.26 -7.44
C TRP A 205 6.97 -12.63 -6.90
N ASP A 206 7.22 -13.58 -7.80
CA ASP A 206 7.57 -14.98 -7.45
C ASP A 206 8.80 -15.03 -6.53
N ASN A 207 9.83 -14.22 -6.83
CA ASN A 207 11.04 -14.13 -6.02
C ASN A 207 10.77 -13.53 -4.64
N HIS A 208 9.96 -12.46 -4.58
CA HIS A 208 9.59 -11.84 -3.30
C HIS A 208 8.78 -12.79 -2.42
N VAL A 209 7.90 -13.63 -2.98
CA VAL A 209 7.17 -14.64 -2.20
C VAL A 209 8.15 -15.57 -1.48
N LEU A 210 9.16 -16.07 -2.20
CA LEU A 210 10.19 -16.96 -1.64
C LEU A 210 11.04 -16.27 -0.57
N VAL A 211 11.32 -14.98 -0.72
CA VAL A 211 12.03 -14.18 0.27
C VAL A 211 11.17 -13.96 1.50
N ILE A 212 9.91 -13.57 1.33
CA ILE A 212 8.97 -13.29 2.42
C ILE A 212 8.77 -14.54 3.27
N ASP A 213 8.61 -15.72 2.66
CA ASP A 213 8.47 -16.99 3.39
C ASP A 213 9.69 -17.31 4.28
N LYS A 214 10.88 -16.84 3.89
CA LYS A 214 12.12 -17.00 4.68
C LYS A 214 12.27 -15.96 5.79
N VAL A 215 11.90 -14.70 5.53
CA VAL A 215 12.18 -13.59 6.47
C VAL A 215 11.03 -13.30 7.43
N ALA A 216 9.79 -13.64 7.07
CA ALA A 216 8.63 -13.37 7.89
C ALA A 216 8.51 -14.41 9.02
N PRO A 217 8.22 -14.00 10.27
CA PRO A 217 8.02 -14.94 11.37
C PRO A 217 6.83 -15.86 11.10
N HIS A 218 7.04 -17.18 11.20
CA HIS A 218 5.99 -18.18 10.96
C HIS A 218 4.77 -18.04 11.89
N ASN A 219 4.96 -17.46 13.08
CA ASN A 219 3.93 -17.28 14.10
C ASN A 219 3.34 -15.87 14.16
N TRP A 220 3.59 -15.01 13.16
CA TRP A 220 3.14 -13.62 13.22
C TRP A 220 1.60 -13.50 13.27
N LYS A 221 0.88 -14.13 12.35
CA LYS A 221 -0.59 -14.18 12.36
C LYS A 221 -1.04 -15.58 11.92
N SER A 222 -2.02 -16.13 12.62
CA SER A 222 -2.62 -17.43 12.33
C SER A 222 -3.47 -17.40 11.07
N GLU A 223 -4.18 -16.30 10.83
CA GLU A 223 -5.05 -16.14 9.68
C GLU A 223 -4.28 -15.63 8.45
N PRO A 224 -4.39 -16.32 7.29
CA PRO A 224 -3.76 -15.86 6.06
C PRO A 224 -4.33 -14.53 5.53
N ALA A 225 -5.64 -14.32 5.64
CA ALA A 225 -6.31 -13.12 5.15
C ALA A 225 -5.82 -11.84 5.88
N GLY A 226 -5.58 -11.96 7.19
CA GLY A 226 -5.05 -10.87 8.01
C GLY A 226 -3.60 -10.49 7.73
N ARG A 227 -2.94 -11.09 6.72
CA ARG A 227 -1.55 -10.78 6.31
C ARG A 227 -1.42 -10.18 4.90
N ILE A 228 -2.51 -10.10 4.13
CA ILE A 228 -2.46 -9.70 2.72
C ILE A 228 -1.89 -8.28 2.60
N LEU A 229 -2.32 -7.38 3.46
CA LEU A 229 -1.89 -5.99 3.43
C LEU A 229 -0.42 -5.82 3.84
N GLU A 230 0.02 -6.50 4.91
CA GLU A 230 1.40 -6.48 5.36
C GLU A 230 2.35 -7.07 4.31
N PHE A 231 1.96 -8.17 3.66
CA PHE A 231 2.74 -8.74 2.58
C PHE A 231 2.74 -7.84 1.34
N SER A 232 1.65 -7.14 1.05
CA SER A 232 1.61 -6.12 0.00
C SER A 232 2.62 -5.00 0.26
N ILE A 233 2.79 -4.56 1.51
CA ILE A 233 3.82 -3.59 1.91
C ILE A 233 5.23 -4.15 1.66
N LEU A 234 5.48 -5.41 2.05
CA LEU A 234 6.78 -6.07 1.83
C LEU A 234 7.10 -6.20 0.35
N HIS A 235 6.17 -6.69 -0.47
CA HIS A 235 6.33 -6.82 -1.92
C HIS A 235 6.65 -5.46 -2.57
N LEU A 236 5.91 -4.42 -2.21
CA LEU A 236 6.12 -3.07 -2.73
C LEU A 236 7.51 -2.53 -2.36
N ALA A 237 7.90 -2.66 -1.09
CA ALA A 237 9.18 -2.19 -0.60
C ALA A 237 10.37 -2.97 -1.20
N MET A 238 10.27 -4.29 -1.28
CA MET A 238 11.31 -5.13 -1.89
C MET A 238 11.47 -4.81 -3.37
N ALA A 239 10.37 -4.59 -4.10
CA ALA A 239 10.40 -4.19 -5.51
C ALA A 239 11.05 -2.81 -5.70
N GLU A 240 10.70 -1.83 -4.87
CA GLU A 240 11.27 -0.48 -4.93
C GLU A 240 12.78 -0.48 -4.65
N ILE A 241 13.25 -1.37 -3.75
CA ILE A 241 14.68 -1.55 -3.45
C ILE A 241 15.40 -2.28 -4.59
N ALA A 242 14.91 -3.46 -4.97
CA ALA A 242 15.65 -4.37 -5.86
C ALA A 242 15.54 -3.99 -7.34
N VAL A 243 14.38 -3.49 -7.77
CA VAL A 243 14.12 -3.20 -9.19
C VAL A 243 14.30 -1.72 -9.50
N LEU A 244 13.77 -0.84 -8.66
CA LEU A 244 13.86 0.61 -8.90
C LEU A 244 15.15 1.24 -8.34
N GLY A 245 15.90 0.51 -7.49
CA GLY A 245 17.19 0.98 -6.96
C GLY A 245 17.08 2.15 -6.00
N THR A 246 15.92 2.37 -5.39
CA THR A 246 15.75 3.46 -4.42
C THR A 246 16.53 3.15 -3.15
N ARG A 247 17.20 4.15 -2.56
CA ARG A 247 17.99 3.99 -1.33
C ARG A 247 17.17 3.29 -0.25
N HIS A 248 17.61 2.11 0.15
CA HIS A 248 16.86 1.21 1.04
C HIS A 248 16.41 1.87 2.35
N GLN A 249 17.19 2.80 2.91
CA GLN A 249 16.82 3.53 4.13
C GLN A 249 15.52 4.32 3.97
N ILE A 250 15.31 4.94 2.80
CA ILE A 250 14.10 5.70 2.50
C ILE A 250 12.92 4.73 2.38
N VAL A 251 13.09 3.67 1.60
CA VAL A 251 12.02 2.69 1.34
C VAL A 251 11.59 1.99 2.64
N ILE A 252 12.54 1.60 3.50
CA ILE A 252 12.23 0.98 4.79
C ILE A 252 11.42 1.93 5.68
N ASN A 253 11.82 3.20 5.80
CA ASN A 253 11.08 4.17 6.61
C ASN A 253 9.66 4.37 6.06
N GLU A 254 9.52 4.50 4.75
CA GLU A 254 8.22 4.65 4.08
C GLU A 254 7.32 3.43 4.28
N ALA A 255 7.87 2.21 4.18
CA ALA A 255 7.15 0.97 4.41
C ALA A 255 6.68 0.85 5.87
N VAL A 256 7.52 1.24 6.82
CA VAL A 256 7.16 1.29 8.25
C VAL A 256 6.05 2.30 8.50
N ASP A 257 6.11 3.47 7.87
CA ASP A 257 5.06 4.48 8.00
C ASP A 257 3.77 4.05 7.30
N LEU A 258 3.82 3.29 6.20
CA LEU A 258 2.61 2.69 5.62
C LEU A 258 2.00 1.66 6.59
N ALA A 259 2.85 0.87 7.25
CA ALA A 259 2.40 -0.11 8.23
C ALA A 259 1.76 0.54 9.45
N LYS A 260 2.29 1.67 9.95
CA LYS A 260 1.65 2.41 11.05
C LYS A 260 0.29 3.00 10.69
N ARG A 261 0.08 3.28 9.40
CA ARG A 261 -1.14 3.90 8.91
C ARG A 261 -2.24 2.88 8.65
N PHE A 262 -1.89 1.74 8.05
CA PHE A 262 -2.88 0.77 7.58
C PHE A 262 -2.86 -0.58 8.31
N CYS A 263 -1.88 -0.82 9.18
CA CYS A 263 -1.74 -2.09 9.88
C CYS A 263 -1.64 -1.87 11.39
N ASP A 264 -1.98 -2.93 12.13
CA ASP A 264 -2.06 -2.87 13.59
C ASP A 264 -0.97 -3.69 14.30
N GLY A 265 -0.86 -3.44 15.61
CA GLY A 265 -0.07 -4.24 16.53
C GLY A 265 1.42 -4.25 16.18
N ALA A 266 1.99 -5.45 16.04
CA ALA A 266 3.43 -5.61 15.82
C ALA A 266 3.89 -5.37 14.37
N ALA A 267 2.98 -5.04 13.44
CA ALA A 267 3.29 -5.00 12.01
C ALA A 267 4.43 -4.03 11.63
N PRO A 268 4.48 -2.77 12.11
CA PRO A 268 5.56 -1.85 11.76
C PRO A 268 6.94 -2.38 12.17
N ARG A 269 7.03 -3.01 13.35
CA ARG A 269 8.27 -3.61 13.86
C ARG A 269 8.71 -4.81 13.03
N ILE A 270 7.77 -5.69 12.67
CA ILE A 270 8.07 -6.92 11.93
C ILE A 270 8.46 -6.59 10.49
N ILE A 271 7.75 -5.67 9.82
CA ILE A 271 8.08 -5.21 8.47
C ILE A 271 9.49 -4.61 8.43
N ASN A 272 9.84 -3.76 9.40
CA ASN A 272 11.21 -3.23 9.53
C ASN A 272 12.25 -4.35 9.66
N GLY A 273 11.97 -5.36 10.49
CA GLY A 273 12.83 -6.53 10.67
C GLY A 273 13.05 -7.30 9.36
N CYS A 274 11.95 -7.64 8.67
CA CYS A 274 11.97 -8.38 7.41
C CYS A 274 12.79 -7.65 6.34
N LEU A 275 12.56 -6.34 6.16
CA LEU A 275 13.24 -5.55 5.14
C LEU A 275 14.73 -5.36 5.46
N ARG A 276 15.12 -5.25 6.74
CA ARG A 276 16.52 -5.20 7.14
C ARG A 276 17.24 -6.51 6.85
N THR A 277 16.60 -7.66 7.09
CA THR A 277 17.15 -8.97 6.73
C THR A 277 17.29 -9.09 5.21
N PHE A 278 16.25 -8.75 4.46
CA PHE A 278 16.29 -8.75 2.99
C PHE A 278 17.45 -7.94 2.41
N VAL A 279 17.68 -6.72 2.91
CA VAL A 279 18.78 -5.87 2.43
C VAL A 279 20.16 -6.45 2.78
N LYS A 280 20.30 -7.10 3.93
CA LYS A 280 21.54 -7.80 4.30
C LYS A 280 21.84 -8.95 3.35
N ASP A 281 20.82 -9.71 2.97
CA ASP A 281 20.95 -10.88 2.09
C ASP A 281 21.11 -10.50 0.60
N LEU A 282 20.63 -9.32 0.20
CA LEU A 282 20.89 -8.71 -1.11
C LEU A 282 22.36 -8.31 -1.29
N GLY A 283 23.03 -7.85 -0.22
CA GLY A 283 24.42 -7.40 -0.28
C GLY A 283 25.39 -8.43 -0.92
N PRO A 284 25.34 -9.71 -0.50
CA PRO A 284 26.08 -10.80 -1.14
C PRO A 284 25.74 -11.03 -2.62
N ILE A 285 24.47 -10.88 -3.01
CA ILE A 285 23.99 -11.17 -4.38
C ILE A 285 24.48 -10.09 -5.35
N VAL A 286 24.38 -8.82 -4.97
CA VAL A 286 24.85 -7.69 -5.80
C VAL A 286 26.38 -7.70 -5.92
N ALA A 287 27.09 -8.08 -4.85
CA ALA A 287 28.55 -8.24 -4.88
C ALA A 287 28.99 -9.40 -5.80
N ALA A 288 28.23 -10.49 -5.86
CA ALA A 288 28.53 -11.61 -6.75
C ALA A 288 28.30 -11.26 -8.24
N ASP A 289 27.20 -10.56 -8.57
CA ASP A 289 26.91 -10.14 -9.95
C ASP A 289 27.90 -9.08 -10.48
N GLN A 290 28.45 -8.23 -9.60
CA GLN A 290 29.48 -7.25 -9.97
C GLN A 290 30.85 -7.91 -10.25
N VAL A 291 31.21 -8.97 -9.52
CA VAL A 291 32.43 -9.72 -9.80
C VAL A 291 32.37 -10.44 -11.15
N VAL A 292 31.18 -10.88 -11.59
CA VAL A 292 30.99 -11.55 -12.89
C VAL A 292 31.04 -10.56 -14.06
N MET A 293 30.60 -9.31 -13.89
CA MET A 293 30.74 -8.29 -14.94
C MET A 293 32.15 -7.71 -15.06
N ASP A 294 32.92 -7.62 -13.98
CA ASP A 294 34.30 -7.10 -14.03
C ASP A 294 35.33 -8.12 -14.53
N SER A 295 34.91 -9.36 -14.79
CA SER A 295 35.77 -10.45 -15.28
C SER A 295 35.51 -10.86 -16.74
N THR A 296 34.74 -10.06 -17.49
CA THR A 296 34.50 -10.23 -18.94
C THR A 296 34.95 -9.01 -19.73
#